data_AF-A0A291RTW9-F1
#
_entry.id   AF-A0A291RTW9-F1
#
_cell.length_a   1.000
_cell.length_b   1.000
_cell.length_c   1.000
_cell.angle_alpha   90.00
_cell.angle_beta   90.00
_cell.angle_gamma   90.00
#
_symmetry.space_group_name_H-M   'P 1'
#
loop_
_entity.id
_entity.type
_entity.pdbx_description
1 polymer ?
#
loop_
_entity_poly.entity_id
_entity_poly.type
_entity_poly.pdbx_seq_one_letter_code
_entity_poly.pdbx_strand_id
1 'polypeptide(L)'
;MTFELLKIGKHIRDVGTEELDWKEFKYFIECLPPVPDNAVFRAMRPNSYNWSLNTTFLSLMLYALQGANWQRAGGDEDKRPEPIIKPREDWESDSQPDRDDGETFGLQDIRGELAARRERLADS
;
A
#
# COMPACT_ATOMS: atom_id res chain seq x y z
N MET A 1 18.01 -6.48 -13.09
CA MET A 1 19.00 -6.73 -12.02
C MET A 1 20.42 -6.50 -12.49
N THR A 2 20.85 -7.08 -13.62
CA THR A 2 22.20 -6.84 -14.19
C THR A 2 22.58 -5.37 -14.30
N PHE A 3 21.67 -4.51 -14.77
CA PHE A 3 21.91 -3.06 -14.87
C PHE A 3 22.22 -2.40 -13.51
N GLU A 4 21.59 -2.84 -12.42
CA GLU A 4 21.82 -2.23 -11.11
C GLU A 4 23.15 -2.67 -10.51
N LEU A 5 23.55 -3.92 -10.73
CA LEU A 5 24.88 -4.42 -10.35
C LEU A 5 25.98 -3.66 -11.11
N LEU A 6 25.77 -3.40 -12.41
CA LEU A 6 26.74 -2.63 -13.20
C LEU A 6 26.91 -1.19 -12.70
N LYS A 7 25.88 -0.56 -12.12
CA LYS A 7 26.00 0.78 -11.52
C LYS A 7 26.97 0.83 -10.33
N ILE A 8 27.13 -0.29 -9.62
CA ILE A 8 28.08 -0.41 -8.51
C ILE A 8 29.38 -1.12 -8.95
N GLY A 9 29.58 -1.31 -10.25
CA GLY A 9 30.79 -1.95 -10.80
C GLY A 9 30.87 -3.46 -10.55
N LYS A 10 29.75 -4.11 -10.25
CA LYS A 10 29.67 -5.56 -10.00
C LYS A 10 28.97 -6.26 -11.16
N HIS A 11 29.34 -7.53 -11.36
CA HIS A 11 28.69 -8.44 -12.28
C HIS A 11 27.79 -9.42 -11.53
N ILE A 12 26.81 -9.98 -12.24
CA ILE A 12 25.92 -11.02 -11.69
C ILE A 12 26.70 -12.26 -11.21
N ARG A 13 27.89 -12.49 -11.76
CA ARG A 13 28.79 -13.60 -11.39
C ARG A 13 29.49 -13.39 -10.06
N ASP A 14 29.53 -12.15 -9.56
CA ASP A 14 30.20 -11.80 -8.31
C ASP A 14 29.30 -12.08 -7.10
N VAL A 15 27.99 -12.25 -7.32
CA VAL A 15 27.01 -12.53 -6.26
C VAL A 15 27.31 -13.86 -5.58
N GLY A 16 27.45 -13.84 -4.25
CA GLY A 16 27.77 -15.02 -3.45
C GLY A 16 29.26 -15.37 -3.43
N THR A 17 30.11 -14.48 -3.93
CA THR A 17 31.58 -14.58 -3.84
C THR A 17 32.12 -13.60 -2.80
N GLU A 18 33.44 -13.62 -2.53
CA GLU A 18 34.09 -12.63 -1.65
C GLU A 18 33.94 -11.17 -2.15
N GLU A 19 33.71 -10.98 -3.45
CA GLU A 19 33.52 -9.66 -4.05
C GLU A 19 32.12 -9.07 -3.77
N LEU A 20 31.12 -9.91 -3.51
CA LEU A 20 29.76 -9.50 -3.17
C LEU A 20 29.06 -10.64 -2.42
N ASP A 21 29.24 -10.68 -1.10
CA ASP A 21 28.63 -11.71 -0.26
C ASP A 21 27.10 -11.62 -0.27
N TRP A 22 26.42 -12.71 0.06
CA TRP A 22 24.96 -12.76 0.16
C TRP A 22 24.38 -11.74 1.13
N LYS A 23 25.09 -11.41 2.22
CA LYS A 23 24.65 -10.37 3.15
C LYS A 23 24.69 -8.99 2.50
N GLU A 24 25.77 -8.66 1.81
CA GLU A 24 25.90 -7.37 1.12
C GLU A 24 24.92 -7.25 -0.04
N PHE A 25 24.73 -8.33 -0.80
CA PHE A 25 23.75 -8.38 -1.88
C PHE A 25 22.32 -8.18 -1.36
N LYS A 26 21.99 -8.79 -0.22
CA LYS A 26 20.70 -8.56 0.45
C LYS A 26 20.53 -7.08 0.81
N TYR A 27 21.51 -6.47 1.48
CA TYR A 27 21.46 -5.05 1.81
C TYR A 27 21.34 -4.16 0.57
N PHE A 28 22.07 -4.50 -0.50
CA PHE A 28 21.97 -3.81 -1.78
C PHE A 28 20.52 -3.82 -2.29
N ILE A 29 19.88 -4.99 -2.34
CA ILE A 29 18.48 -5.11 -2.78
C ILE A 29 17.53 -4.31 -1.87
N GLU A 30 17.69 -4.39 -0.55
CA GLU A 30 16.83 -3.69 0.41
C GLU A 30 16.96 -2.15 0.32
N CYS A 31 18.14 -1.65 -0.03
CA CYS A 31 18.41 -0.22 -0.18
C CYS A 31 18.16 0.31 -1.60
N LEU A 32 17.77 -0.53 -2.55
CA LEU A 32 17.48 -0.07 -3.90
C LEU A 32 16.28 0.90 -3.90
N PRO A 33 16.36 2.02 -4.64
CA PRO A 33 15.28 2.99 -4.67
C PRO A 33 14.01 2.38 -5.33
N PRO A 34 12.81 2.72 -4.82
CA PRO A 34 11.53 2.24 -5.35
C PRO A 34 11.13 3.05 -6.60
N VAL A 35 11.97 3.02 -7.63
CA VAL A 35 11.75 3.74 -8.89
C VAL A 35 11.26 2.77 -9.99
N PRO A 36 10.38 3.21 -10.90
CA PRO A 36 9.86 2.35 -11.97
C PRO A 36 10.93 1.75 -12.87
N ASP A 37 12.06 2.45 -13.06
CA ASP A 37 13.17 1.98 -13.91
C ASP A 37 13.98 0.85 -13.29
N ASN A 38 13.89 0.67 -11.96
CA ASN A 38 14.56 -0.41 -11.26
C ASN A 38 13.90 -1.75 -11.59
N ALA A 39 14.66 -2.62 -12.25
CA ALA A 39 14.16 -3.94 -12.66
C ALA A 39 13.78 -4.85 -11.49
N VAL A 40 14.46 -4.73 -10.34
CA VAL A 40 14.11 -5.50 -9.13
C VAL A 40 12.78 -5.02 -8.55
N PHE A 41 12.59 -3.70 -8.50
CA PHE A 41 11.34 -3.11 -8.01
C PHE A 41 10.14 -3.53 -8.87
N ARG A 42 10.27 -3.50 -10.21
CA ARG A 42 9.21 -3.97 -11.12
C ARG A 42 8.89 -5.45 -10.93
N ALA A 43 9.90 -6.28 -10.68
CA ALA A 43 9.69 -7.71 -10.46
C ALA A 43 8.99 -8.00 -9.12
N MET A 44 9.28 -7.21 -8.07
CA MET A 44 8.65 -7.38 -6.76
C MET A 44 7.25 -6.78 -6.64
N ARG A 45 6.94 -5.76 -7.46
CA ARG A 45 5.66 -5.04 -7.44
C ARG A 45 5.07 -4.91 -8.85
N PRO A 46 4.79 -6.03 -9.54
CA PRO A 46 4.36 -6.00 -10.94
C PRO A 46 3.05 -5.24 -11.16
N ASN A 47 2.12 -5.26 -10.19
CA ASN A 47 0.81 -4.61 -10.36
C ASN A 47 0.89 -3.11 -10.12
N SER A 48 1.87 -2.64 -9.35
CA SER A 48 1.91 -1.25 -8.88
C SER A 48 3.21 -0.49 -9.12
N TYR A 49 4.19 -1.07 -9.83
CA TYR A 49 5.51 -0.43 -10.01
C TYR A 49 5.46 0.97 -10.65
N ASN A 50 4.47 1.22 -11.52
CA ASN A 50 4.30 2.52 -12.18
C ASN A 50 3.32 3.45 -11.46
N TRP A 51 2.74 3.00 -10.34
CA TRP A 51 1.82 3.80 -9.55
C TRP A 51 2.60 4.84 -8.74
N SER A 52 2.69 6.05 -9.30
CA SER A 52 3.41 7.19 -8.72
C SER A 52 2.50 8.11 -7.90
N LEU A 53 3.11 9.04 -7.16
CA LEU A 53 2.36 10.12 -6.48
C LEU A 53 1.49 10.92 -7.47
N ASN A 54 1.99 11.17 -8.68
CA ASN A 54 1.23 11.84 -9.73
C ASN A 54 0.02 11.01 -10.16
N THR A 55 0.17 9.67 -10.23
CA THR A 55 -0.95 8.77 -10.55
C THR A 55 -2.02 8.82 -9.46
N THR A 56 -1.61 8.77 -8.19
CA THR A 56 -2.52 8.95 -7.04
C THR A 56 -3.22 10.31 -7.08
N PHE A 57 -2.49 11.38 -7.38
CA PHE A 57 -3.07 12.72 -7.41
C PHE A 57 -4.12 12.86 -8.53
N LEU A 58 -3.77 12.39 -9.74
CA LEU A 58 -4.69 12.37 -10.87
C LEU A 58 -5.92 11.48 -10.61
N SER A 59 -5.73 10.34 -9.94
CA SER A 59 -6.83 9.44 -9.59
C SER A 59 -7.82 10.10 -8.61
N LEU A 60 -7.30 10.82 -7.62
CA LEU A 60 -8.12 11.61 -6.68
C LEU A 60 -8.85 12.76 -7.37
N MET A 61 -8.18 13.49 -8.27
CA MET A 61 -8.82 14.56 -9.04
C MET A 61 -9.95 14.03 -9.91
N LEU A 62 -9.70 12.93 -10.64
CA LEU A 62 -10.70 12.29 -11.48
C LEU A 62 -11.91 11.84 -10.65
N TYR A 63 -11.67 11.19 -9.51
CA TYR A 63 -12.72 10.77 -8.60
C TYR A 63 -13.56 11.95 -8.07
N ALA A 64 -12.91 13.06 -7.69
CA ALA A 64 -13.61 14.27 -7.26
C ALA A 64 -14.49 14.87 -8.37
N LEU A 65 -13.99 14.91 -9.61
CA LEU A 65 -14.75 15.39 -10.77
C LEU A 65 -15.94 14.50 -11.08
N GLN A 66 -15.76 13.18 -11.04
CA GLN A 66 -16.84 12.22 -11.20
C GLN A 66 -17.90 12.40 -10.10
N GLY A 67 -17.48 12.57 -8.83
CA GLY A 67 -18.39 12.84 -7.72
C GLY A 67 -19.18 14.13 -7.91
N ALA A 68 -18.53 15.21 -8.34
CA ALA A 68 -19.21 16.48 -8.63
C ALA A 68 -20.21 16.35 -9.79
N ASN A 69 -19.88 15.57 -10.83
CA ASN A 69 -20.79 15.31 -11.95
C ASN A 69 -21.98 14.45 -11.51
N TRP A 70 -21.73 13.41 -10.70
CA TRP A 70 -22.76 12.56 -10.11
C TRP A 70 -23.75 13.36 -9.26
N GLN A 71 -23.26 14.25 -8.39
CA GLN A 71 -24.11 15.16 -7.60
C GLN A 71 -25.00 16.04 -8.50
N ARG A 72 -24.42 16.61 -9.57
CA ARG A 72 -25.16 17.44 -10.54
C ARG A 72 -26.19 16.64 -11.36
N ALA A 73 -25.96 15.34 -11.54
CA ALA A 73 -26.86 14.43 -12.25
C ALA A 73 -28.00 13.88 -11.38
N GLY A 74 -28.13 14.34 -10.13
CA GLY A 74 -29.23 13.95 -9.23
C GLY A 74 -28.86 12.90 -8.19
N GLY A 75 -27.60 12.43 -8.14
CA GLY A 75 -27.11 11.66 -7.00
C GLY A 75 -27.65 10.23 -6.86
N ASP A 76 -27.90 9.53 -7.98
CA ASP A 76 -28.36 8.14 -8.01
C ASP A 76 -27.33 7.19 -7.36
N GLU A 77 -27.69 6.54 -6.25
CA GLU A 77 -26.77 5.71 -5.45
C GLU A 77 -26.11 4.59 -6.29
N ASP A 78 -26.85 3.99 -7.22
CA ASP A 78 -26.36 2.89 -8.07
C ASP A 78 -25.29 3.35 -9.08
N LYS A 79 -25.19 4.66 -9.31
CA LYS A 79 -24.22 5.28 -10.23
C LYS A 79 -23.14 6.08 -9.51
N ARG A 80 -23.04 5.94 -8.19
CA ARG A 80 -22.01 6.63 -7.42
C ARG A 80 -20.63 6.15 -7.89
N PRO A 81 -19.72 7.07 -8.25
CA PRO A 81 -18.39 6.68 -8.68
C PRO A 81 -17.64 5.99 -7.54
N GLU A 82 -16.74 5.09 -7.90
CA GLU A 82 -15.86 4.40 -6.98
C GLU A 82 -14.45 5.01 -6.98
N PRO A 83 -13.76 5.05 -5.82
CA PRO A 83 -12.38 5.51 -5.76
C PRO A 83 -11.44 4.65 -6.61
N ILE A 84 -10.63 5.29 -7.44
CA ILE A 84 -9.56 4.62 -8.19
C ILE A 84 -8.37 4.42 -7.25
N ILE A 85 -8.21 3.18 -6.78
CA ILE A 85 -7.17 2.80 -5.81
C ILE A 85 -5.93 2.21 -6.49
N LYS A 86 -4.80 2.30 -5.80
CA LYS A 86 -3.56 1.63 -6.19
C LYS A 86 -3.81 0.11 -6.28
N PRO A 87 -3.41 -0.55 -7.38
CA PRO A 87 -3.44 -2.00 -7.48
C PRO A 87 -2.67 -2.64 -6.32
N ARG A 88 -3.27 -3.65 -5.70
CA ARG A 88 -2.61 -4.46 -4.68
C ARG A 88 -1.69 -5.48 -5.35
N GLU A 89 -0.63 -5.84 -4.65
CA GLU A 89 0.15 -7.01 -5.01
C GLU A 89 -0.50 -8.28 -4.43
N ASP A 90 -0.31 -9.42 -5.09
CA ASP A 90 -0.97 -10.67 -4.69
C ASP A 90 -0.61 -11.09 -3.25
N TRP A 91 0.63 -10.81 -2.82
CA TRP A 91 1.11 -11.08 -1.46
C TRP A 91 0.61 -10.07 -0.42
N GLU A 92 0.06 -8.93 -0.82
CA GLU A 92 -0.60 -7.97 0.09
C GLU A 92 -2.03 -8.41 0.46
N SER A 93 -2.60 -9.39 -0.27
CA SER A 93 -3.94 -9.94 -0.02
C SER A 93 -4.00 -10.76 1.27
N ASP A 94 -2.97 -11.57 1.55
CA ASP A 94 -2.94 -12.49 2.71
C ASP A 94 -2.56 -11.80 4.03
N SER A 95 -2.17 -10.52 3.98
CA SER A 95 -1.69 -9.77 5.15
C SER A 95 -2.73 -8.86 5.77
N GLN A 96 -3.95 -8.81 5.23
CA GLN A 96 -5.05 -8.16 5.93
C GLN A 96 -5.55 -9.20 6.94
N PRO A 97 -5.32 -9.04 8.27
CA PRO A 97 -6.06 -9.85 9.21
C PRO A 97 -7.53 -9.67 8.85
N ASP A 98 -8.27 -10.77 8.77
CA ASP A 98 -9.72 -10.72 8.73
C ASP A 98 -10.13 -9.66 9.74
N ARG A 99 -10.63 -8.51 9.27
CA ARG A 99 -11.38 -7.59 10.12
C ARG A 99 -12.72 -8.25 10.33
N ASP A 100 -12.68 -9.39 11.01
CA ASP A 100 -13.80 -10.09 11.59
C ASP A 100 -13.49 -10.26 13.07
N ASP A 101 -13.50 -9.13 13.77
CA ASP A 101 -13.64 -9.06 15.20
C ASP A 101 -14.85 -8.18 15.53
N GLY A 102 -16.01 -8.50 14.93
CA GLY A 102 -17.37 -8.44 15.53
C GLY A 102 -17.86 -7.21 16.31
N GLU A 103 -17.09 -6.14 16.45
CA GLU A 103 -17.39 -5.00 17.34
C GLU A 103 -16.77 -3.72 16.77
N THR A 104 -17.15 -3.37 15.53
CA THR A 104 -17.02 -1.98 15.11
C THR A 104 -18.15 -1.19 15.78
N PHE A 105 -17.88 -0.63 16.95
CA PHE A 105 -18.80 0.30 17.60
C PHE A 105 -18.92 1.57 16.76
N GLY A 106 -20.15 2.01 16.49
CA GLY A 106 -20.37 3.31 15.88
C GLY A 106 -19.77 4.41 16.76
N LEU A 107 -19.33 5.53 16.18
CA LEU A 107 -18.82 6.68 16.96
C LEU A 107 -19.79 7.13 18.07
N GLN A 108 -21.08 6.88 17.86
CA GLN A 108 -22.17 7.09 18.81
C GLN A 108 -22.11 6.20 20.07
N ASP A 109 -21.52 5.01 19.99
CA ASP A 109 -21.54 4.00 21.06
C ASP A 109 -20.28 4.04 21.94
N ILE A 110 -19.23 4.71 21.48
CA ILE A 110 -17.93 4.85 22.17
C ILE A 110 -18.09 5.50 23.56
N ARG A 111 -18.99 6.46 23.71
CA ARG A 111 -19.22 7.14 24.99
C ARG A 111 -19.86 6.23 26.03
N GLY A 112 -20.76 5.34 25.60
CA GLY A 112 -21.41 4.36 26.49
C GLY A 112 -20.41 3.31 26.98
N GLU A 113 -19.59 2.78 26.07
CA GLU A 113 -18.61 1.75 26.40
C GLU A 113 -17.48 2.29 27.30
N LEU A 114 -17.03 3.53 27.09
CA LEU A 114 -16.04 4.18 27.97
C LEU A 114 -16.58 4.42 29.39
N ALA A 115 -17.89 4.65 29.54
CA ALA A 115 -18.52 4.77 30.86
C ALA A 115 -18.57 3.42 31.57
N ALA A 116 -19.01 2.36 30.88
CA ALA A 116 -19.04 1.00 31.42
C ALA A 116 -17.65 0.45 31.79
N ARG A 117 -16.60 0.84 31.04
CA ARG A 117 -15.21 0.49 31.39
C ARG A 117 -14.69 1.22 32.63
N ARG A 118 -15.14 2.45 32.87
CA ARG A 118 -14.77 3.20 34.08
C ARG A 118 -15.40 2.62 35.33
N GLU A 119 -16.65 2.14 35.25
CA GLU A 119 -17.30 1.45 36.38
C GLU A 119 -16.61 0.12 36.70
N ARG A 120 -16.28 -0.68 35.68
CA ARG A 120 -15.52 -1.94 35.87
C ARG A 120 -14.14 -1.76 36.50
N LEU A 121 -13.51 -0.60 36.30
CA LEU A 121 -12.22 -0.26 36.89
C LEU A 121 -12.33 0.39 38.28
N ALA A 122 -13.53 0.87 38.67
CA ALA A 122 -13.79 1.44 39.98
C ALA A 122 -14.22 0.39 41.01
N ASP A 123 -14.77 -0.75 40.54
CA ASP A 123 -15.16 -1.91 41.36
C ASP A 123 -14.06 -2.98 41.50
N SER A 124 -12.83 -2.71 41.02
CA SER A 124 -11.64 -3.55 41.19
C SER A 124 -10.60 -2.88 42.09
#